data_AF-X1F3C0-F1
#
_entry.id   AF-X1F3C0-F1
#
_cell.length_a   1.000
_cell.length_b   1.000
_cell.length_c   1.000
_cell.angle_alpha   90.00
_cell.angle_beta   90.00
_cell.angle_gamma   90.00
#
_symmetry.space_group_name_H-M   'P 1'
#
loop_
_entity.id
_entity.type
_entity.pdbx_description
1 polymer ?
#
loop_
_entity_poly.entity_id
_entity_poly.type
_entity_poly.pdbx_seq_one_letter_code
_entity_poly.pdbx_strand_id
1 'polypeptide(L)'
;DDYKIITKWKEKGERNKVFVGKWLFALIESSKIFIFSLIILLIMNLTTFVTSLENRFIENNPGALSPFSYTPNIIEGVLIGVIILLSLLMIFTAPYWSVARFFTITGYLHDKKMVKAKGKPFVFALLFQILPVILFTIVLDGMFVEIRHGDIYGNWGKLYTLLEGRAYYILLIQISLLLVLNLVYFFDGRRLMKNRENFVDSDEFNVEKIY
;
A
#
# COMPACT_ATOMS: atom_id res chain seq x y z
N ASP A 1 35.48 -7.71 -7.82
CA ASP A 1 35.09 -8.50 -6.63
C ASP A 1 33.85 -9.38 -6.88
N ASP A 2 33.51 -9.69 -8.14
CA ASP A 2 32.32 -10.49 -8.50
C ASP A 2 32.42 -11.97 -8.07
N TYR A 3 33.64 -12.50 -7.88
CA TYR A 3 33.87 -13.87 -7.41
C TYR A 3 33.36 -14.10 -5.98
N LYS A 4 33.49 -13.09 -5.09
CA LYS A 4 32.94 -13.10 -3.72
C LYS A 4 31.42 -13.08 -3.69
N ILE A 5 30.80 -12.41 -4.67
CA ILE A 5 29.34 -12.36 -4.80
C ILE A 5 28.84 -13.74 -5.26
N ILE A 6 29.49 -14.34 -6.25
CA ILE A 6 29.13 -15.67 -6.78
C ILE A 6 29.25 -16.77 -5.72
N THR A 7 30.29 -16.76 -4.88
CA THR A 7 30.41 -17.72 -3.77
C THR A 7 29.34 -17.52 -2.71
N LYS A 8 29.01 -16.28 -2.35
CA LYS A 8 27.86 -15.98 -1.45
C LYS A 8 26.51 -16.41 -2.03
N TRP A 9 26.37 -16.45 -3.35
CA TRP A 9 25.17 -16.98 -4.01
C TRP A 9 25.10 -18.51 -4.07
N LYS A 10 26.20 -19.23 -3.81
CA LYS A 10 26.19 -20.70 -3.75
C LYS A 10 25.71 -21.22 -2.39
N GLU A 11 26.00 -20.50 -1.30
CA GLU A 11 25.56 -20.90 0.04
C GLU A 11 24.12 -20.46 0.34
N LYS A 12 23.27 -21.43 0.71
CA LYS A 12 21.82 -21.26 0.99
C LYS A 12 21.56 -20.17 2.06
N GLY A 13 22.34 -20.16 3.14
CA GLY A 13 22.19 -19.21 4.25
C GLY A 13 22.59 -17.78 3.88
N GLU A 14 23.66 -17.60 3.11
CA GLU A 14 24.16 -16.28 2.71
C GLU A 14 23.28 -15.64 1.62
N ARG A 15 22.74 -16.43 0.69
CA ARG A 15 21.76 -15.94 -0.31
C ARG A 15 20.53 -15.28 0.32
N ASN A 16 19.91 -15.97 1.28
CA ASN A 16 18.69 -15.48 1.93
C ASN A 16 18.97 -14.18 2.68
N LYS A 17 20.12 -14.09 3.38
CA LYS A 17 20.56 -12.85 4.05
C LYS A 17 20.76 -11.70 3.07
N VAL A 18 21.44 -11.94 1.94
CA VAL A 18 21.67 -10.92 0.90
C VAL A 18 20.35 -10.42 0.32
N PHE A 19 19.41 -11.33 0.04
CA PHE A 19 18.08 -10.96 -0.48
C PHE A 19 17.29 -10.13 0.53
N VAL A 20 17.19 -10.58 1.78
CA VAL A 20 16.49 -9.85 2.85
C VAL A 20 17.12 -8.48 3.07
N GLY A 21 18.45 -8.39 3.07
CA GLY A 21 19.16 -7.11 3.18
C GLY A 21 18.85 -6.15 2.05
N LYS A 22 18.84 -6.62 0.79
CA LYS A 22 18.47 -5.80 -0.37
C LYS A 22 17.01 -5.37 -0.35
N TRP A 23 16.11 -6.26 0.09
CA TRP A 23 14.69 -5.94 0.24
C TRP A 23 14.45 -4.88 1.32
N LEU A 24 15.10 -5.01 2.49
CA LEU A 24 15.07 -3.99 3.54
C LEU A 24 15.61 -2.65 3.05
N PHE A 25 16.69 -2.66 2.26
CA PHE A 25 17.23 -1.44 1.66
C PHE A 25 16.23 -0.78 0.70
N ALA A 26 15.59 -1.56 -0.17
CA ALA A 26 14.56 -1.06 -1.08
C ALA A 26 13.35 -0.47 -0.32
N LEU A 27 12.97 -1.06 0.82
CA LEU A 27 11.96 -0.49 1.71
C LEU A 27 12.40 0.85 2.29
N ILE A 28 13.65 0.98 2.75
CA ILE A 28 14.18 2.24 3.28
C ILE A 28 14.15 3.33 2.20
N GLU A 29 14.58 3.03 0.98
CA GLU A 29 14.52 3.98 -0.14
C GLU A 29 13.08 4.37 -0.48
N SER A 30 12.15 3.40 -0.49
CA SER A 30 10.73 3.67 -0.72
C SER A 30 10.14 4.56 0.38
N SER A 31 10.54 4.35 1.64
CA SER A 31 10.14 5.21 2.77
C SER A 31 10.61 6.65 2.61
N LYS A 32 11.79 6.89 2.02
CA LYS A 32 12.27 8.27 1.75
C LYS A 32 11.39 8.98 0.73
N ILE A 33 11.04 8.30 -0.37
CA ILE A 33 10.11 8.83 -1.39
C ILE A 33 8.77 9.14 -0.74
N PHE A 34 8.28 8.23 0.11
CA PHE A 34 7.03 8.43 0.84
C PHE A 34 7.08 9.66 1.77
N ILE A 35 8.14 9.83 2.56
CA ILE A 35 8.34 11.01 3.42
C ILE A 35 8.40 12.29 2.58
N PHE A 36 9.10 12.26 1.44
CA PHE A 36 9.16 13.39 0.53
C PHE A 36 7.77 13.76 -0.02
N SER A 37 6.96 12.78 -0.40
CA SER A 37 5.56 12.99 -0.80
C SER A 37 4.71 13.60 0.31
N LEU A 38 4.90 13.15 1.56
CA LEU A 38 4.23 13.76 2.71
C LEU A 38 4.64 15.23 2.90
N ILE A 39 5.92 15.54 2.77
CA ILE A 39 6.41 16.93 2.87
C ILE A 39 5.77 17.80 1.78
N ILE A 40 5.68 17.32 0.54
CA ILE A 40 5.01 18.04 -0.55
C ILE A 40 3.55 18.29 -0.19
N LEU A 41 2.81 17.27 0.25
CA LEU A 41 1.41 17.41 0.65
C LEU A 41 1.25 18.42 1.79
N LEU A 42 2.16 18.40 2.76
CA LEU A 42 2.13 19.31 3.90
C LEU A 42 2.43 20.76 3.47
N ILE A 43 3.35 20.97 2.53
CA ILE A 43 3.59 22.28 1.90
C ILE A 43 2.36 22.74 1.12
N MET A 44 1.72 21.85 0.35
CA MET A 44 0.48 22.18 -0.36
C MET A 44 -0.65 22.60 0.59
N ASN A 45 -0.72 21.98 1.77
CA ASN A 45 -1.72 22.32 2.79
C ASN A 45 -1.38 23.60 3.58
N LEU A 46 -0.10 23.86 3.86
CA LEU A 46 0.36 25.06 4.56
C LEU A 46 0.36 26.31 3.68
N THR A 47 0.34 26.13 2.35
CA THR A 47 0.19 27.22 1.40
C THR A 47 -1.29 27.47 1.11
N THR A 48 -1.61 28.63 0.55
CA THR A 48 -2.97 28.95 0.07
C THR A 48 -3.37 28.15 -1.18
N PHE A 49 -2.63 27.09 -1.55
CA PHE A 49 -2.87 26.31 -2.74
C PHE A 49 -4.24 25.60 -2.71
N VAL A 50 -4.58 24.95 -1.58
CA VAL A 50 -5.88 24.30 -1.38
C VAL A 50 -7.01 25.34 -1.43
N THR A 51 -6.84 26.47 -0.74
CA THR A 51 -7.82 27.58 -0.73
C THR A 51 -7.99 28.19 -2.13
N SER A 52 -6.91 28.27 -2.92
CA SER A 52 -6.95 28.77 -4.30
C SER A 52 -7.69 27.82 -5.24
N LEU A 53 -7.49 26.51 -5.08
CA LEU A 53 -8.25 25.50 -5.81
C LEU A 53 -9.74 25.52 -5.44
N GLU A 54 -10.05 25.66 -4.15
CA GLU A 54 -11.41 25.80 -3.67
C GLU A 54 -12.11 27.04 -4.24
N ASN A 55 -11.45 28.21 -4.20
CA ASN A 55 -11.98 29.45 -4.76
C ASN A 55 -12.24 29.32 -6.27
N ARG A 56 -11.32 28.71 -7.03
CA ARG A 56 -11.51 28.42 -8.46
C ARG A 56 -12.66 27.44 -8.70
N PHE A 57 -12.86 26.46 -7.83
CA PHE A 57 -13.96 25.50 -7.97
C PHE A 57 -15.31 26.21 -7.78
N ILE A 58 -15.42 27.03 -6.73
CA ILE A 58 -16.63 27.81 -6.42
C ILE A 58 -16.95 28.79 -7.55
N GLU A 59 -15.94 29.45 -8.12
CA GLU A 59 -16.10 30.35 -9.27
C GLU A 59 -16.65 29.64 -10.51
N ASN A 60 -16.19 28.41 -10.78
CA ASN A 60 -16.64 27.63 -11.95
C ASN A 60 -17.94 26.85 -11.72
N ASN A 61 -18.32 26.56 -10.47
CA ASN A 61 -19.52 25.79 -10.11
C ASN A 61 -20.31 26.49 -8.99
N PRO A 62 -20.87 27.68 -9.25
CA PRO A 62 -21.60 28.42 -8.23
C PRO A 62 -22.81 27.63 -7.75
N GLY A 63 -22.91 27.42 -6.43
CA GLY A 63 -23.98 26.66 -5.79
C GLY A 63 -23.70 25.16 -5.59
N ALA A 64 -22.58 24.64 -6.10
CA ALA A 64 -22.12 23.30 -5.76
C ALA A 64 -21.33 23.30 -4.44
N LEU A 65 -21.53 22.27 -3.62
CA LEU A 65 -20.67 22.01 -2.46
C LEU A 65 -19.26 21.68 -2.95
N SER A 66 -18.27 22.45 -2.49
CA SER A 66 -16.87 22.23 -2.85
C SER A 66 -16.39 20.91 -2.24
N PRO A 67 -15.77 20.01 -3.03
CA PRO A 67 -15.15 18.79 -2.49
C PRO A 67 -14.00 19.10 -1.52
N PHE A 68 -13.49 20.34 -1.51
CA PHE A 68 -12.42 20.81 -0.63
C PHE A 68 -12.92 21.44 0.68
N SER A 69 -14.23 21.70 0.81
CA SER A 69 -14.81 22.37 1.99
C SER A 69 -14.96 21.46 3.22
N TYR A 70 -14.60 20.17 3.11
CA TYR A 70 -14.72 19.23 4.22
C TYR A 70 -13.72 19.56 5.33
N THR A 71 -14.25 19.95 6.49
CA THR A 71 -13.46 20.12 7.72
C THR A 71 -13.90 19.05 8.72
N PRO A 72 -13.03 18.08 9.06
CA PRO A 72 -13.37 17.04 10.02
C PRO A 72 -13.58 17.62 11.42
N ASN A 73 -14.57 17.11 12.15
CA ASN A 73 -14.64 17.36 13.59
C ASN A 73 -13.49 16.64 14.33
N ILE A 74 -13.26 16.94 15.62
CA ILE A 74 -12.14 16.37 16.38
C ILE A 74 -12.16 14.83 16.37
N ILE A 75 -13.34 14.21 16.53
CA ILE A 75 -13.47 12.75 16.57
C ILE A 75 -13.15 12.16 15.19
N GLU A 76 -13.72 12.72 14.12
CA GLU A 76 -13.44 12.34 12.74
C GLU A 76 -11.96 12.48 12.42
N GLY A 77 -11.32 13.59 12.82
CA GLY A 77 -9.90 13.84 12.63
C GLY A 77 -9.02 12.79 13.32
N VAL A 78 -9.38 12.39 14.54
CA VAL A 78 -8.67 11.30 15.26
C VAL A 78 -8.83 9.97 14.52
N LEU A 79 -10.06 9.62 14.10
CA LEU A 79 -10.33 8.38 13.39
C LEU A 79 -9.60 8.32 12.04
N ILE A 80 -9.63 9.41 11.27
CA ILE A 80 -8.88 9.55 10.02
C ILE A 80 -7.37 9.43 10.27
N GLY A 81 -6.86 10.03 11.35
CA GLY A 81 -5.46 9.88 11.76
C GLY A 81 -5.07 8.42 12.01
N VAL A 82 -5.93 7.65 12.68
CA VAL A 82 -5.73 6.21 12.90
C VAL A 82 -5.76 5.44 11.57
N ILE A 83 -6.69 5.76 10.66
CA ILE A 83 -6.78 5.15 9.33
C ILE A 83 -5.48 5.39 8.55
N ILE A 84 -4.96 6.62 8.56
CA ILE A 84 -3.68 6.96 7.92
C ILE A 84 -2.56 6.09 8.51
N LEU A 85 -2.41 6.04 9.84
CA LEU A 85 -1.38 5.22 10.49
C LEU A 85 -1.48 3.73 10.12
N LEU A 86 -2.68 3.15 10.11
CA LEU A 86 -2.89 1.76 9.73
C LEU A 86 -2.64 1.51 8.24
N SER A 87 -2.96 2.48 7.39
CA SER A 87 -2.67 2.43 5.95
C SER A 87 -1.16 2.48 5.70
N LEU A 88 -0.42 3.28 6.47
CA LEU A 88 1.05 3.29 6.44
C LEU A 88 1.63 1.95 6.84
N LEU A 89 1.11 1.32 7.89
CA LEU A 89 1.53 -0.04 8.26
C LEU A 89 1.24 -1.04 7.14
N MET A 90 0.11 -0.89 6.44
CA MET A 90 -0.27 -1.76 5.33
C MET A 90 0.70 -1.64 4.15
N ILE A 91 1.23 -0.45 3.88
CA ILE A 91 2.28 -0.23 2.86
C ILE A 91 3.52 -1.08 3.13
N PHE A 92 3.83 -1.39 4.39
CA PHE A 92 4.96 -2.28 4.74
C PHE A 92 4.56 -3.75 4.81
N THR A 93 3.40 -4.05 5.41
CA THR A 93 2.99 -5.44 5.64
C THR A 93 2.53 -6.13 4.36
N ALA A 94 1.90 -5.42 3.42
CA ALA A 94 1.38 -6.01 2.18
C ALA A 94 2.50 -6.46 1.20
N PRO A 95 3.55 -5.65 0.93
CA PRO A 95 4.70 -6.12 0.13
C PRO A 95 5.47 -7.22 0.85
N TYR A 96 5.64 -7.14 2.18
CA TYR A 96 6.28 -8.19 2.96
C TYR A 96 5.55 -9.53 2.80
N TRP A 97 4.23 -9.52 2.97
CA TRP A 97 3.38 -10.69 2.77
C TRP A 97 3.46 -11.23 1.33
N SER A 98 3.43 -10.34 0.34
CA SER A 98 3.50 -10.71 -1.08
C SER A 98 4.84 -11.35 -1.44
N VAL A 99 5.95 -10.82 -0.93
CA VAL A 99 7.29 -11.39 -1.12
C VAL A 99 7.42 -12.73 -0.40
N ALA A 100 6.86 -12.85 0.81
CA ALA A 100 6.86 -14.10 1.55
C ALA A 100 6.18 -15.24 0.79
N ARG A 101 5.07 -14.93 0.13
CA ARG A 101 4.17 -15.93 -0.47
C ARG A 101 4.43 -16.24 -1.93
N PHE A 102 4.80 -15.24 -2.73
CA PHE A 102 4.80 -15.38 -4.19
C PHE A 102 6.17 -15.16 -4.84
N PHE A 103 7.09 -14.47 -4.16
CA PHE A 103 8.39 -14.17 -4.77
C PHE A 103 9.28 -15.41 -4.77
N THR A 104 9.62 -15.93 -5.94
CA THR A 104 10.51 -17.09 -6.09
C THR A 104 11.54 -16.80 -7.17
N ILE A 105 12.81 -17.07 -6.88
CA ILE A 105 13.96 -16.84 -7.75
C ILE A 105 14.19 -18.09 -8.61
N THR A 106 14.25 -17.92 -9.93
CA THR A 106 14.48 -18.99 -10.92
C THR A 106 15.78 -18.83 -11.67
N GLY A 107 16.58 -17.79 -11.41
CA GLY A 107 17.87 -17.66 -12.08
C GLY A 107 18.59 -16.37 -11.78
N TYR A 108 19.76 -16.24 -12.40
CA TYR A 108 20.57 -15.02 -12.34
C TYR A 108 21.09 -14.68 -13.75
N LEU A 109 20.77 -13.47 -14.21
CA LEU A 109 21.24 -12.90 -15.47
C LEU A 109 22.56 -12.20 -15.20
N HIS A 110 23.65 -12.80 -15.67
CA HIS A 110 24.99 -12.36 -15.29
C HIS A 110 25.31 -10.96 -15.83
N ASP A 111 25.00 -10.71 -17.10
CA ASP A 111 25.40 -9.50 -17.83
C ASP A 111 24.68 -8.26 -17.29
N LYS A 112 23.44 -8.44 -16.81
CA LYS A 112 22.63 -7.37 -16.22
C LYS A 112 22.78 -7.27 -14.71
N LYS A 113 23.49 -8.22 -14.07
CA LYS A 113 23.56 -8.39 -12.61
C LYS A 113 22.16 -8.44 -11.96
N MET A 114 21.21 -9.10 -12.62
CA MET A 114 19.79 -9.15 -12.22
C MET A 114 19.36 -10.55 -11.82
N VAL A 115 18.43 -10.64 -10.86
CA VAL A 115 17.84 -11.90 -10.41
C VAL A 115 16.57 -12.16 -11.24
N LYS A 116 16.47 -13.34 -11.84
CA LYS A 116 15.28 -13.81 -12.55
C LYS A 116 14.31 -14.40 -11.52
N ALA A 117 13.07 -13.93 -11.52
CA ALA A 117 12.03 -14.39 -10.60
C ALA A 117 10.81 -14.90 -11.36
N LYS A 118 10.01 -15.78 -10.74
CA LYS A 118 8.69 -16.19 -11.26
C LYS A 118 7.77 -14.97 -11.27
N GLY A 119 7.63 -14.35 -12.44
CA GLY A 119 6.82 -13.14 -12.60
C GLY A 119 5.32 -13.39 -12.43
N LYS A 120 4.78 -14.51 -12.93
CA LYS A 120 3.33 -14.77 -12.92
C LYS A 120 2.72 -14.74 -11.50
N PRO A 121 3.22 -15.50 -10.50
CA PRO A 121 2.66 -15.47 -9.15
C PRO A 121 2.78 -14.08 -8.50
N PHE A 122 3.89 -13.37 -8.77
CA PHE A 122 4.10 -12.03 -8.23
C PHE A 122 3.13 -11.00 -8.83
N VAL A 123 2.87 -11.05 -10.14
CA VAL A 123 1.87 -10.20 -10.79
C VAL A 123 0.46 -10.50 -10.27
N PHE A 124 0.11 -11.77 -10.09
CA PHE A 124 -1.18 -12.13 -9.48
C PHE A 124 -1.31 -11.57 -8.05
N ALA A 125 -0.24 -11.61 -7.26
CA ALA A 125 -0.22 -11.01 -5.93
C ALA A 125 -0.47 -9.50 -5.97
N LEU A 126 0.18 -8.78 -6.90
CA LEU A 126 -0.04 -7.36 -7.10
C LEU A 126 -1.49 -7.03 -7.49
N LEU A 127 -2.07 -7.81 -8.40
CA LEU A 127 -3.48 -7.64 -8.78
C LEU A 127 -4.42 -7.88 -7.60
N PHE A 128 -4.13 -8.86 -6.74
CA PHE A 128 -4.93 -9.10 -5.54
C PHE A 128 -4.90 -7.91 -4.56
N GLN A 129 -3.78 -7.17 -4.49
CA GLN A 129 -3.68 -5.97 -3.66
C GLN A 129 -4.52 -4.79 -4.17
N ILE A 130 -4.97 -4.81 -5.43
CA ILE A 130 -5.85 -3.75 -5.98
C ILE A 130 -7.23 -3.79 -5.33
N LEU A 131 -7.75 -4.98 -4.98
CA LEU A 131 -9.09 -5.12 -4.41
C LEU A 131 -9.25 -4.39 -3.06
N PRO A 132 -8.33 -4.55 -2.07
CA PRO A 132 -8.35 -3.73 -0.87
C PRO A 132 -8.27 -2.23 -1.18
N VAL A 133 -7.41 -1.81 -2.13
CA VAL A 133 -7.27 -0.39 -2.47
C VAL A 133 -8.61 0.18 -2.95
N ILE A 134 -9.27 -0.48 -3.91
CA ILE A 134 -10.59 -0.07 -4.41
C ILE A 134 -11.61 -0.01 -3.26
N LEU A 135 -11.63 -1.02 -2.38
CA LEU A 135 -12.55 -1.06 -1.26
C LEU A 135 -12.35 0.13 -0.31
N PHE A 136 -11.11 0.47 0.06
CA PHE A 136 -10.87 1.59 0.97
C PHE A 136 -11.10 2.94 0.30
N THR A 137 -10.49 3.18 -0.87
CA THR A 137 -10.44 4.52 -1.47
C THR A 137 -11.68 4.89 -2.28
N ILE A 138 -12.30 3.94 -2.95
CA ILE A 138 -13.47 4.22 -3.79
C ILE A 138 -14.74 3.97 -3.01
N VAL A 139 -14.84 2.81 -2.36
CA VAL A 139 -16.08 2.42 -1.69
C VAL A 139 -16.21 3.10 -0.33
N LEU A 140 -15.27 2.86 0.59
CA LEU A 140 -15.45 3.31 1.98
C LEU A 140 -15.22 4.81 2.15
N ASP A 141 -14.17 5.38 1.54
CA ASP A 141 -13.93 6.83 1.55
C ASP A 141 -15.03 7.58 0.79
N GLY A 142 -15.42 7.08 -0.39
CA GLY A 142 -16.53 7.65 -1.17
C GLY A 142 -17.85 7.63 -0.40
N MET A 143 -18.17 6.50 0.24
CA MET A 143 -19.36 6.35 1.08
C MET A 143 -19.34 7.28 2.30
N PHE A 144 -18.17 7.47 2.93
CA PHE A 144 -18.02 8.42 4.04
C PHE A 144 -18.31 9.85 3.59
N VAL A 145 -17.68 10.30 2.51
CA VAL A 145 -17.86 11.66 1.97
C VAL A 145 -19.31 11.87 1.54
N GLU A 146 -19.90 10.92 0.82
CA GLU A 146 -21.25 11.06 0.28
C GLU A 146 -22.32 11.09 1.39
N ILE A 147 -22.24 10.21 2.38
CA ILE A 147 -23.18 10.23 3.52
C ILE A 147 -22.99 11.48 4.38
N ARG A 148 -21.75 11.98 4.53
CA ARG A 148 -21.48 13.21 5.30
C ARG A 148 -22.11 14.45 4.68
N HIS A 149 -22.20 14.48 3.35
CA HIS A 149 -22.75 15.60 2.57
C HIS A 149 -24.21 15.40 2.14
N GLY A 150 -24.91 14.38 2.66
CA GLY A 150 -26.35 14.22 2.45
C GLY A 150 -26.75 13.40 1.21
N ASP A 151 -25.93 12.44 0.79
CA ASP A 151 -26.20 11.57 -0.38
C ASP A 151 -26.39 12.35 -1.69
N ILE A 152 -25.47 13.28 -1.98
CA ILE A 152 -25.56 14.22 -3.11
C ILE A 152 -25.81 13.51 -4.45
N TYR A 153 -25.25 12.31 -4.64
CA TYR A 153 -25.40 11.55 -5.89
C TYR A 153 -26.48 10.46 -5.81
N GLY A 154 -27.13 10.28 -4.65
CA GLY A 154 -28.21 9.31 -4.46
C GLY A 154 -27.76 7.85 -4.57
N ASN A 155 -26.46 7.57 -4.44
CA ASN A 155 -25.93 6.23 -4.65
C ASN A 155 -26.25 5.27 -3.49
N TRP A 156 -26.57 5.80 -2.30
CA TRP A 156 -26.60 5.00 -1.07
C TRP A 156 -28.01 4.80 -0.51
N GLY A 157 -28.99 5.65 -0.85
CA GLY A 157 -30.42 5.40 -0.63
C GLY A 157 -30.77 4.93 0.80
N LYS A 158 -31.16 3.66 0.97
CA LYS A 158 -31.47 3.10 2.31
C LYS A 158 -30.26 3.08 3.25
N LEU A 159 -29.05 2.90 2.72
CA LEU A 159 -27.83 2.93 3.51
C LEU A 159 -27.56 4.32 4.07
N TYR A 160 -27.85 5.38 3.29
CA TYR A 160 -27.82 6.75 3.78
C TYR A 160 -28.76 6.94 4.97
N THR A 161 -30.03 6.54 4.86
CA THR A 161 -31.00 6.68 5.97
C THR A 161 -30.61 5.95 7.26
N LEU A 162 -29.79 4.89 7.17
CA LEU A 162 -29.29 4.16 8.34
C LEU A 162 -28.05 4.81 8.98
N LEU A 163 -27.27 5.53 8.18
CA LEU A 163 -25.97 6.11 8.55
C LEU A 163 -26.00 7.64 8.63
N GLU A 164 -27.14 8.26 8.33
CA GLU A 164 -27.38 9.69 8.45
C GLU A 164 -27.15 10.14 9.90
N GLY A 165 -26.30 11.15 10.09
CA GLY A 165 -25.85 11.60 11.41
C GLY A 165 -24.87 10.64 12.11
N ARG A 166 -24.48 9.53 11.47
CA ARG A 166 -23.59 8.50 12.03
C ARG A 166 -22.48 8.07 11.08
N ALA A 167 -22.04 8.97 10.20
CA ALA A 167 -20.99 8.72 9.21
C ALA A 167 -19.67 8.20 9.82
N TYR A 168 -19.38 8.51 11.09
CA TYR A 168 -18.21 8.00 11.80
C TYR A 168 -18.16 6.46 11.92
N TYR A 169 -19.29 5.75 11.83
CA TYR A 169 -19.28 4.28 11.79
C TYR A 169 -18.53 3.74 10.58
N ILE A 170 -18.51 4.49 9.47
CA ILE A 170 -17.79 4.11 8.26
C ILE A 170 -16.29 4.13 8.52
N LEU A 171 -15.81 5.16 9.23
CA LEU A 171 -14.42 5.27 9.67
C LEU A 171 -14.06 4.12 10.64
N LEU A 172 -14.97 3.76 11.56
CA LEU A 172 -14.75 2.61 12.47
C LEU A 172 -14.67 1.27 11.71
N ILE A 173 -15.50 1.09 10.68
CA ILE A 173 -15.43 -0.09 9.79
C ILE A 173 -14.10 -0.12 9.05
N GLN A 174 -13.66 1.01 8.49
CA GLN A 174 -12.34 1.12 7.83
C GLN A 174 -11.20 0.74 8.78
N ILE A 175 -11.18 1.28 10.00
CA ILE A 175 -10.17 0.94 11.03
C ILE A 175 -10.18 -0.56 11.31
N SER A 176 -11.36 -1.15 11.51
CA SER A 176 -11.51 -2.57 11.82
C SER A 176 -10.96 -3.46 10.69
N LEU A 177 -11.29 -3.13 9.44
CA LEU A 177 -10.80 -3.84 8.27
C LEU A 177 -9.29 -3.69 8.08
N LEU A 178 -8.75 -2.47 8.25
CA LEU A 178 -7.32 -2.22 8.16
C LEU A 178 -6.53 -2.95 9.25
N LEU A 179 -7.07 -3.03 10.47
CA LEU A 179 -6.49 -3.84 11.55
C LEU A 179 -6.42 -5.31 11.16
N VAL A 180 -7.55 -5.88 10.71
CA VAL A 180 -7.60 -7.29 10.28
C VAL A 180 -6.62 -7.55 9.15
N LEU A 181 -6.57 -6.69 8.12
CA LEU A 181 -5.65 -6.85 7.00
C LEU A 181 -4.18 -6.78 7.43
N ASN A 182 -3.82 -5.78 8.25
CA ASN A 182 -2.45 -5.67 8.76
C ASN A 182 -2.05 -6.89 9.60
N LEU A 183 -2.94 -7.38 10.47
CA LEU A 183 -2.68 -8.57 11.27
C LEU A 183 -2.50 -9.81 10.39
N VAL A 184 -3.38 -10.02 9.40
CA VAL A 184 -3.28 -11.12 8.45
C VAL A 184 -1.96 -11.05 7.68
N TYR A 185 -1.65 -9.90 7.08
CA TYR A 185 -0.42 -9.73 6.30
C TYR A 185 0.83 -9.93 7.14
N PHE A 186 0.87 -9.38 8.36
CA PHE A 186 2.01 -9.52 9.24
C PHE A 186 2.19 -10.95 9.76
N PHE A 187 1.16 -11.56 10.35
CA PHE A 187 1.28 -12.88 10.96
C PHE A 187 1.46 -13.98 9.91
N ASP A 188 0.68 -13.95 8.84
CA ASP A 188 0.82 -14.92 7.76
C ASP A 188 2.16 -14.75 7.03
N GLY A 189 2.56 -13.50 6.74
CA GLY A 189 3.86 -13.21 6.13
C GLY A 189 5.01 -13.71 6.99
N ARG A 190 4.95 -13.48 8.31
CA ARG A 190 5.96 -13.95 9.27
C ARG A 190 6.01 -15.48 9.34
N ARG A 191 4.85 -16.14 9.39
CA ARG A 191 4.75 -17.60 9.38
C ARG A 191 5.37 -18.18 8.11
N LEU A 192 5.04 -17.63 6.95
CA LEU A 192 5.59 -18.05 5.66
C LEU A 192 7.11 -17.86 5.62
N MET A 193 7.62 -16.69 6.02
CA MET A 193 9.07 -16.46 6.04
C MET A 193 9.82 -17.36 7.01
N LYS A 194 9.25 -17.66 8.17
CA LYS A 194 9.87 -18.57 9.15
C LYS A 194 9.96 -20.00 8.61
N ASN A 195 8.92 -20.45 7.90
CA ASN A 195 8.86 -21.81 7.36
C ASN A 195 9.55 -21.93 5.99
N ARG A 196 9.95 -20.81 5.39
CA ARG A 196 10.54 -20.79 4.06
C ARG A 196 12.00 -21.18 4.13
N GLU A 197 12.32 -22.34 3.57
CA GLU A 197 13.70 -22.81 3.50
C GLU A 197 14.57 -22.06 2.50
N ASN A 198 13.99 -21.66 1.35
CA ASN A 198 14.72 -20.98 0.29
C ASN A 198 13.80 -20.08 -0.55
N PHE A 199 14.34 -18.96 -1.03
CA PHE A 199 13.69 -18.15 -2.07
C PHE A 199 13.96 -18.66 -3.48
N VAL A 200 15.01 -19.47 -3.63
CA VAL A 200 15.41 -20.06 -4.91
C VAL A 200 14.70 -21.37 -5.14
N ASP A 201 14.10 -21.50 -6.32
CA ASP A 201 13.59 -22.76 -6.85
C ASP A 201 14.75 -23.56 -7.44
N SER A 202 15.21 -24.60 -6.73
CA SER A 202 16.39 -25.37 -7.12
C SER A 202 16.23 -26.10 -8.45
N ASP A 203 15.00 -26.46 -8.80
CA ASP A 203 14.71 -27.32 -9.94
C ASP A 203 14.66 -26.50 -11.24
N GLU A 204 14.41 -25.19 -11.12
CA GLU A 204 14.35 -24.24 -12.24
C GLU A 204 15.53 -23.27 -12.29
N PHE A 205 16.46 -23.32 -11.31
CA PHE A 205 17.53 -22.32 -11.20
C PHE A 205 18.57 -22.44 -12.33
N ASN A 206 18.54 -21.49 -13.28
CA ASN A 206 19.52 -21.39 -14.35
C ASN A 206 20.37 -20.11 -14.26
N VAL A 207 21.67 -20.26 -14.55
CA VAL A 207 22.60 -19.14 -14.72
C VAL A 207 22.77 -18.91 -16.21
N GLU A 208 22.05 -17.93 -16.75
CA GLU A 208 22.13 -17.56 -18.17
C GLU A 208 23.32 -16.60 -18.37
N LYS A 209 24.25 -16.99 -19.25
CA LYS A 209 25.20 -16.06 -19.90
C LYS A 209 24.57 -15.68 -21.24
N ILE A 210 24.22 -14.42 -21.45
CA ILE A 210 23.80 -13.95 -22.76
C ILE A 210 25.10 -13.60 -23.49
N TYR A 211 25.49 -14.43 -24.46
CA TYR A 211 26.63 -14.17 -25.34
C TYR A 211 26.33 -13.02 -26.31
#